data_AF-A0A842T377-F1
#
_entry.id   AF-A0A842T377-F1
#
_cell.length_a   1.000
_cell.length_b   1.000
_cell.length_c   1.000
_cell.angle_alpha   90.00
_cell.angle_beta   90.00
_cell.angle_gamma   90.00
#
_symmetry.space_group_name_H-M   'P 1'
#
loop_
_entity.id
_entity.type
_entity.pdbx_description
1 polymer ?
#
loop_
_entity_poly.entity_id
_entity_poly.type
_entity_poly.pdbx_seq_one_letter_code
_entity_poly.pdbx_strand_id
1 'polypeptide(L)' 'MISARNSADLKEDLGKEAEQILEMVDGFSLLCQKPQESDKKAFISGYVEYRLTH' A
#
# COMPACT_ATOMS: atom_id res chain seq x y z
N MET A 1 8.80 1.11 27.44
CA MET A 1 7.66 0.46 26.76
C MET A 1 7.38 1.23 25.47
N ILE A 2 8.03 0.89 24.36
CA ILE A 2 7.86 1.57 23.06
C ILE A 2 7.76 0.47 22.00
N SER A 3 6.65 -0.26 21.90
CA SER A 3 6.65 -1.44 20.99
C SER A 3 5.35 -1.83 20.31
N ALA A 4 4.24 -1.10 20.46
CA ALA A 4 3.01 -1.45 19.73
C ALA A 4 2.36 -0.25 19.03
N ARG A 5 2.35 0.91 19.68
CA ARG A 5 1.75 2.15 19.12
C ARG A 5 2.43 2.60 17.83
N ASN A 6 3.76 2.65 17.81
CA ASN A 6 4.51 3.02 16.61
C ASN A 6 4.30 2.05 15.43
N SER A 7 4.08 0.75 15.70
CA SER A 7 3.97 -0.23 14.64
C SER A 7 2.58 -0.24 13.98
N ALA A 8 1.54 0.10 14.73
CA ALA A 8 0.19 0.29 14.19
C ALA A 8 0.09 1.60 13.40
N ASP A 9 0.67 2.67 13.93
CA ASP A 9 0.75 3.99 13.28
C ASP A 9 1.53 3.89 11.96
N LEU A 10 2.69 3.21 11.99
CA LEU A 10 3.51 2.94 10.81
C LEU A 10 2.76 2.10 9.76
N LYS A 11 1.95 1.13 10.18
CA LYS A 11 1.11 0.34 9.25
C LYS A 11 0.05 1.19 8.57
N GLU A 12 -0.58 2.10 9.31
CA GLU A 12 -1.59 3.01 8.78
C GLU A 12 -0.96 3.98 7.76
N ASP A 13 0.21 4.54 8.09
CA ASP A 13 0.94 5.43 7.18
C ASP A 13 1.41 4.72 5.91
N LEU A 14 1.94 3.51 6.03
CA LEU A 14 2.33 2.68 4.87
C LEU A 14 1.12 2.29 4.01
N GLY A 15 -0.04 2.07 4.62
CA GLY A 15 -1.30 1.85 3.91
C GLY A 15 -1.68 3.05 3.05
N LYS A 16 -1.66 4.24 3.63
CA LYS A 16 -1.92 5.51 2.92
C LYS A 16 -0.91 5.75 1.80
N GLU A 17 0.37 5.45 2.02
CA GLU A 17 1.43 5.55 1.00
C GLU A 17 1.16 4.60 -0.17
N ALA A 18 0.76 3.36 0.10
CA ALA A 18 0.40 2.39 -0.93
C ALA A 18 -0.85 2.82 -1.74
N GLU A 19 -1.85 3.41 -1.08
CA GLU A 19 -3.04 3.96 -1.74
C GLU A 19 -2.67 5.11 -2.69
N GLN A 20 -1.80 6.03 -2.27
CA GLN A 20 -1.33 7.12 -3.14
C GLN A 20 -0.56 6.62 -4.36
N ILE A 21 0.28 5.59 -4.19
CA ILE A 21 0.99 4.93 -5.31
C ILE A 21 -0.03 4.29 -6.26
N LEU A 22 -1.04 3.61 -5.72
CA LEU A 22 -2.11 3.03 -6.52
C LEU A 22 -2.91 4.07 -7.30
N GLU A 23 -3.23 5.23 -6.71
CA GLU A 23 -3.91 6.32 -7.41
C GLU A 23 -3.05 6.87 -8.57
N MET A 24 -1.74 7.03 -8.36
CA MET A 24 -0.81 7.41 -9.44
C MET A 24 -0.77 6.35 -10.55
N VAL A 25 -0.71 5.06 -10.18
CA VAL A 25 -0.65 3.95 -11.13
C VAL A 25 -1.99 3.74 -11.84
N ASP A 26 -3.14 4.00 -11.21
CA ASP A 26 -4.45 3.93 -11.87
C ASP A 26 -4.61 5.07 -12.89
N GLY A 27 -4.08 6.26 -12.57
CA GLY A 27 -3.90 7.36 -13.53
C GLY A 27 -3.06 6.94 -14.75
N PHE A 28 -2.06 6.07 -14.54
CA PHE A 28 -1.23 5.47 -15.60
C PHE A 28 -1.91 4.27 -16.29
N SER A 29 -2.73 3.50 -15.57
CA SER A 29 -3.43 2.28 -16.05
C SER A 29 -4.69 2.61 -16.85
N LEU A 30 -5.21 3.83 -16.75
CA LEU A 30 -6.13 4.40 -17.75
C LEU A 30 -5.55 4.34 -19.18
N LEU A 31 -4.22 4.28 -19.33
CA LEU A 31 -3.53 4.09 -20.61
C LEU A 31 -3.22 2.61 -20.92
N CYS A 32 -3.16 1.72 -19.92
CA CYS A 32 -2.79 0.31 -20.05
C CYS A 32 -3.60 -0.55 -19.06
N GLN A 33 -4.78 -1.05 -19.47
CA GLN A 33 -5.65 -2.03 -18.77
C GLN A 33 -5.89 -1.80 -17.25
N LYS A 34 -7.16 -1.56 -16.87
CA LYS A 34 -7.53 -1.38 -15.46
C LYS A 34 -7.20 -2.62 -14.61
N PRO A 35 -6.39 -2.49 -13.54
CA PRO A 35 -6.16 -3.59 -12.60
C PRO A 35 -7.44 -3.95 -11.85
N GLN A 36 -7.63 -5.24 -11.54
CA GLN A 36 -8.79 -5.67 -10.75
C GLN A 36 -8.66 -5.19 -9.31
N GLU A 37 -9.78 -5.02 -8.60
CA GLU A 37 -9.75 -4.61 -7.19
C GLU A 37 -8.99 -5.60 -6.29
N SER A 38 -8.95 -6.88 -6.66
CA SER A 38 -8.14 -7.91 -5.99
C SER A 38 -6.65 -7.60 -6.07
N ASP A 39 -6.18 -7.12 -7.23
CA ASP A 39 -4.77 -6.81 -7.47
C ASP A 39 -4.33 -5.59 -6.67
N LYS A 40 -5.21 -4.59 -6.54
CA LYS A 40 -4.98 -3.40 -5.70
C LYS A 40 -4.82 -3.79 -4.23
N LYS A 41 -5.71 -4.64 -3.71
CA LYS A 41 -5.64 -5.13 -2.32
C LYS A 41 -4.37 -5.95 -2.06
N ALA A 42 -4.00 -6.81 -3.00
CA ALA A 42 -2.76 -7.59 -2.92
C ALA A 42 -1.52 -6.69 -2.91
N PHE A 43 -1.50 -5.64 -3.74
CA PHE A 43 -0.41 -4.66 -3.77
C PHE A 43 -0.25 -3.94 -2.42
N ILE A 44 -1.32 -3.40 -1.85
CA ILE A 44 -1.27 -2.70 -0.55
C ILE A 44 -0.74 -3.63 0.54
N SER A 45 -1.28 -4.85 0.62
CA SER A 45 -0.85 -5.83 1.63
C SER A 45 0.63 -6.18 1.48
N GLY A 46 1.08 -6.46 0.25
CA GLY A 46 2.48 -6.81 -0.02
C GLY A 46 3.44 -5.64 0.21
N TYR A 47 3.03 -4.41 -0.09
CA TYR A 47 3.83 -3.20 0.15
C TYR A 47 4.07 -2.98 1.65
N VAL A 48 3.01 -3.06 2.45
CA VAL A 48 3.08 -2.90 3.90
C VAL A 48 3.95 -3.99 4.52
N GLU A 49 3.79 -5.25 4.12
CA GLU A 49 4.63 -6.36 4.59
C GLU A 49 6.12 -6.15 4.23
N TYR A 50 6.41 -5.78 2.99
CA TYR A 50 7.77 -5.54 2.54
C TYR A 50 8.48 -4.45 3.37
N ARG A 51 7.80 -3.31 3.60
CA ARG A 51 8.32 -2.15 4.35
C ARG A 51 8.41 -2.35 5.87
N LEU A 52 7.74 -3.36 6.41
CA LEU A 52 7.90 -3.74 7.82
C LEU A 52 9.04 -4.75 8.03
N THR A 53 9.47 -5.41 6.96
CA THR A 53 10.49 -6.46 7.01
C THR A 53 11.89 -5.94 6.63
N HIS A 54 11.98 -4.79 5.95
CA HIS A 54 13.22 -4.11 5.53
C HIS A 54 13.20 -2.65 5.98
#